data_AF-A0A1Q7NTH3-F1
#
_entry.id   AF-A0A1Q7NTH3-F1
#
_cell.length_a   1.000
_cell.length_b   1.000
_cell.length_c   1.000
_cell.angle_alpha   90.00
_cell.angle_beta   90.00
_cell.angle_gamma   90.00
#
_symmetry.space_group_name_H-M   'P 1'
#
loop_
_entity.id
_entity.type
_entity.pdbx_description
1 polymer ?
#
loop_
_entity_poly.entity_id
_entity_poly.type
_entity_poly.pdbx_seq_one_letter_code
_entity_poly.pdbx_strand_id
1 'polypeptide(L)'
;MTWDQIEVPKEIRPFMLGDAEETPLGQKNGAKRQYRYGNLHILEYNDKYLVHMDKADPRKDPLGHLILDAPEFLVGAASAFVGGRKMASEVYKLQKNLPFAKGTSLLVGFLASMATGYLGYSFVKKLKNF
;
A
#
# COMPACT_ATOMS: atom_id res chain seq x y z
N MET A 1 4.26 -10.99 -13.00
CA MET A 1 2.95 -10.72 -13.58
C MET A 1 1.94 -11.10 -12.51
N THR A 2 1.30 -10.12 -11.88
CA THR A 2 0.16 -10.41 -10.99
C THR A 2 -1.00 -10.78 -11.89
N TRP A 3 -1.64 -11.93 -11.67
CA TRP A 3 -2.70 -12.45 -12.53
C TRP A 3 -3.88 -11.48 -12.73
N ASP A 4 -3.99 -10.45 -11.88
CA ASP A 4 -5.00 -9.39 -11.95
C ASP A 4 -4.70 -8.27 -12.96
N GLN A 5 -3.49 -8.22 -13.55
CA GLN A 5 -3.08 -7.16 -14.47
C GLN A 5 -2.95 -7.64 -15.92
N ILE A 6 -3.58 -6.90 -16.82
CA ILE A 6 -3.52 -7.14 -18.27
C ILE A 6 -2.68 -6.04 -18.90
N GLU A 7 -1.70 -6.44 -19.70
CA GLU A 7 -0.95 -5.51 -20.54
C GLU A 7 -1.69 -5.28 -21.87
N VAL A 8 -1.91 -4.02 -22.23
CA VAL A 8 -2.56 -3.63 -23.48
C VAL A 8 -1.57 -2.76 -24.28
N PRO A 9 -0.97 -3.30 -25.35
CA PRO A 9 -0.08 -2.52 -26.22
C PRO A 9 -0.80 -1.34 -26.86
N LYS A 10 -0.18 -0.15 -26.85
CA LYS A 10 -0.77 1.06 -27.43
C LYS A 10 -0.98 0.96 -28.94
N GLU A 11 -0.15 0.18 -29.62
CA GLU A 11 -0.23 -0.11 -31.05
C GLU A 11 -1.56 -0.79 -31.44
N ILE A 12 -2.15 -1.56 -30.52
CA ILE A 12 -3.37 -2.34 -30.78
C ILE A 12 -4.62 -1.54 -30.40
N ARG A 13 -4.54 -0.66 -29.37
CA ARG A 13 -5.72 0.05 -28.85
C ARG A 13 -5.41 1.44 -28.27
N PRO A 14 -5.36 2.50 -29.09
CA PRO A 14 -4.99 3.84 -28.64
C PRO A 14 -6.10 4.61 -27.89
N PHE A 15 -7.38 4.24 -27.98
CA PHE A 15 -8.52 5.11 -27.61
C PHE A 15 -9.21 4.83 -26.25
N MET A 16 -8.64 4.00 -25.36
CA MET A 16 -9.33 3.54 -24.13
C MET A 16 -9.65 4.63 -23.08
N LEU A 17 -9.27 5.89 -23.28
CA LEU A 17 -9.30 6.93 -22.25
C LEU A 17 -10.51 7.89 -22.31
N GLY A 18 -11.45 7.71 -23.24
CA GLY A 18 -12.53 8.70 -23.49
C GLY A 18 -13.26 9.19 -22.23
N ASP A 19 -13.81 8.25 -21.45
CA ASP A 19 -14.51 8.55 -20.19
C ASP A 19 -13.63 8.29 -18.94
N ALA A 20 -12.35 7.96 -19.13
CA ALA A 20 -11.45 7.62 -18.04
C ALA A 20 -10.91 8.88 -17.38
N GLU A 21 -11.09 9.01 -16.07
CA GLU A 21 -10.66 10.18 -15.31
C GLU A 21 -9.25 9.97 -14.75
N GLU A 22 -8.36 10.94 -14.94
CA GLU A 22 -7.01 10.88 -14.34
C GLU A 22 -7.11 10.94 -12.81
N THR A 23 -6.29 10.17 -12.10
CA THR A 23 -6.33 10.11 -10.64
C THR A 23 -4.93 10.09 -10.02
N PRO A 24 -4.71 10.73 -8.86
CA PRO A 24 -3.51 10.51 -8.07
C PRO A 24 -3.59 9.25 -7.19
N LEU A 25 -4.75 8.59 -7.12
CA LEU A 25 -4.99 7.47 -6.19
C LEU A 25 -4.54 6.13 -6.79
N GLY A 26 -3.46 5.58 -6.23
CA GLY A 26 -2.88 4.31 -6.62
C GLY A 26 -1.36 4.35 -6.58
N GLN A 27 -0.73 3.18 -6.68
CA GLN A 27 0.72 3.09 -6.84
C GLN A 27 1.09 3.31 -8.31
N LYS A 28 1.70 4.46 -8.61
CA LYS A 28 2.05 4.84 -9.98
C LYS A 28 3.05 3.88 -10.65
N ASN A 29 3.92 3.21 -9.87
CA ASN A 29 4.83 2.15 -10.35
C ASN A 29 5.58 2.48 -11.65
N GLY A 30 6.08 3.71 -11.78
CA GLY A 30 6.81 4.17 -12.97
C GLY A 30 5.94 4.58 -14.17
N ALA A 31 4.61 4.47 -14.07
CA ALA A 31 3.69 4.96 -15.09
C ALA A 31 3.80 6.49 -15.23
N LYS A 32 3.51 6.99 -16.44
CA LYS A 32 3.45 8.42 -16.72
C LYS A 32 2.22 9.06 -16.11
N ARG A 33 1.08 8.38 -16.24
CA ARG A 33 -0.25 8.81 -15.76
C ARG A 33 -1.02 7.58 -15.32
N GLN A 34 -2.07 7.80 -14.53
CA GLN A 34 -2.98 6.73 -14.12
C GLN A 34 -4.42 7.24 -14.12
N TYR A 35 -5.34 6.39 -14.53
CA TYR A 35 -6.72 6.74 -14.80
C TYR A 35 -7.68 5.74 -14.16
N ARG A 36 -8.92 6.15 -13.96
CA ARG A 36 -10.01 5.31 -13.50
C ARG A 36 -11.26 5.47 -14.35
N TYR A 37 -11.84 4.33 -14.74
CA TYR A 37 -13.17 4.26 -15.35
C TYR A 37 -14.05 3.31 -14.53
N GLY A 38 -14.86 3.88 -13.63
CA GLY A 38 -15.46 3.11 -12.55
C GLY A 38 -14.39 2.38 -11.73
N ASN A 39 -14.51 1.06 -11.62
CA ASN A 39 -13.56 0.22 -10.91
C ASN A 39 -12.31 -0.17 -11.75
N LEU A 40 -12.29 0.14 -13.06
CA LEU A 40 -11.12 -0.13 -13.90
C LEU A 40 -10.02 0.87 -13.59
N HIS A 41 -8.85 0.38 -13.20
CA HIS A 41 -7.67 1.20 -12.98
C HIS A 41 -6.67 0.97 -14.11
N ILE A 42 -6.15 2.06 -14.66
CA ILE A 42 -5.33 2.07 -15.87
C ILE A 42 -4.04 2.82 -15.57
N LEU A 43 -2.90 2.16 -15.73
CA LEU A 43 -1.57 2.77 -15.67
C LEU A 43 -1.04 2.97 -17.09
N GLU A 44 -0.67 4.20 -17.44
CA GLU A 44 -0.14 4.53 -18.76
C GLU A 44 1.39 4.51 -18.77
N TYR A 45 1.97 3.66 -19.62
CA TYR A 45 3.41 3.63 -19.93
C TYR A 45 3.66 4.16 -21.36
N ASN A 46 4.91 4.13 -21.82
CA ASN A 46 5.28 4.64 -23.14
C ASN A 46 4.64 3.85 -24.29
N ASP A 47 4.68 2.53 -24.17
CA ASP A 47 4.40 1.52 -25.18
C ASP A 47 3.10 0.73 -24.89
N LYS A 48 2.63 0.78 -23.65
CA LYS A 48 1.48 -0.01 -23.18
C LYS A 48 0.65 0.70 -22.12
N TYR A 49 -0.53 0.13 -21.88
CA TYR A 49 -1.29 0.32 -20.66
C TYR A 49 -1.20 -0.94 -19.81
N LEU A 50 -1.12 -0.79 -18.48
CA LEU A 50 -1.42 -1.89 -17.56
C LEU A 50 -2.79 -1.61 -16.95
N VAL A 51 -3.70 -2.56 -17.05
CA VAL A 51 -5.06 -2.41 -16.53
C VAL A 51 -5.41 -3.52 -15.56
N HIS A 52 -6.17 -3.18 -14.54
CA HIS A 52 -6.78 -4.15 -13.64
C HIS A 52 -8.15 -3.67 -13.17
N MET A 53 -8.96 -4.58 -12.65
CA MET A 53 -10.23 -4.26 -12.01
C MET A 53 -10.08 -4.26 -10.49
N ASP A 54 -10.31 -3.12 -9.86
CA ASP A 54 -10.48 -3.08 -8.41
C ASP A 54 -11.88 -3.61 -8.04
N LYS A 55 -12.01 -4.23 -6.86
CA LYS A 55 -13.33 -4.63 -6.33
C LYS A 55 -14.12 -3.42 -5.85
N ALA A 56 -13.44 -2.41 -5.31
CA ALA A 56 -14.04 -1.15 -4.89
C ALA A 56 -13.25 0.06 -5.42
N ASP A 57 -13.95 1.05 -6.00
CA ASP A 57 -13.32 2.31 -6.40
C ASP A 57 -12.94 3.13 -5.15
N PRO A 58 -11.64 3.39 -4.88
CA PRO A 58 -11.20 4.12 -3.68
C PRO A 58 -11.70 5.56 -3.62
N ARG A 59 -12.20 6.12 -4.73
CA ARG A 59 -12.82 7.45 -4.77
C ARG A 59 -14.23 7.45 -4.17
N LYS A 60 -14.90 6.29 -4.18
CA LYS A 60 -16.29 6.12 -3.72
C LYS A 60 -16.36 5.33 -2.42
N ASP A 61 -15.58 4.25 -2.32
CA ASP A 61 -15.51 3.37 -1.15
C ASP A 61 -14.03 3.10 -0.77
N PRO A 62 -13.37 4.07 -0.11
CA PRO A 62 -11.97 3.95 0.29
C PRO A 62 -11.74 2.83 1.32
N LEU A 63 -12.72 2.55 2.18
CA LEU A 63 -12.60 1.51 3.20
C LEU A 63 -12.77 0.12 2.57
N GLY A 64 -13.77 -0.06 1.70
CA GLY A 64 -13.94 -1.28 0.92
C GLY A 64 -12.69 -1.59 0.10
N HIS A 65 -12.10 -0.59 -0.56
CA HIS A 65 -10.85 -0.76 -1.31
C HIS A 65 -9.69 -1.24 -0.41
N LEU A 66 -9.52 -0.67 0.79
CA LEU A 66 -8.48 -1.13 1.72
C LEU A 66 -8.69 -2.58 2.19
N ILE A 67 -9.94 -3.02 2.36
CA ILE A 67 -10.25 -4.37 2.84
C ILE A 67 -10.13 -5.40 1.71
N LEU A 68 -10.67 -5.07 0.53
CA LEU A 68 -10.87 -6.02 -0.57
C LEU A 68 -9.71 -6.04 -1.56
N ASP A 69 -9.10 -4.88 -1.80
CA ASP A 69 -8.09 -4.69 -2.85
C ASP A 69 -6.69 -4.48 -2.27
N ALA A 70 -6.56 -3.82 -1.12
CA ALA A 70 -5.27 -3.44 -0.52
C ALA A 70 -5.10 -3.83 0.98
N PRO A 71 -5.45 -5.06 1.41
CA PRO A 71 -5.42 -5.47 2.82
C PRO A 71 -4.02 -5.45 3.44
N GLU A 72 -2.96 -5.52 2.63
CA GLU A 72 -1.57 -5.41 3.08
C GLU A 72 -1.29 -4.10 3.84
N PHE A 73 -1.99 -3.01 3.51
CA PHE A 73 -1.84 -1.74 4.24
C PHE A 73 -2.47 -1.82 5.62
N LEU A 74 -3.61 -2.51 5.77
CA LEU A 74 -4.26 -2.72 7.06
C LEU A 74 -3.38 -3.58 7.97
N VAL A 75 -2.86 -4.69 7.45
CA VAL A 75 -1.97 -5.57 8.21
C VAL A 75 -0.65 -4.88 8.55
N GLY A 76 -0.08 -4.10 7.62
CA GLY A 76 1.08 -3.26 7.89
C GLY A 76 0.84 -2.26 9.02
N ALA A 77 -0.27 -1.52 8.99
CA ALA A 77 -0.61 -0.56 10.04
C ALA A 77 -0.82 -1.24 11.41
N ALA A 78 -1.54 -2.36 11.44
CA ALA A 78 -1.75 -3.14 12.66
C ALA A 78 -0.42 -3.68 13.23
N SER A 79 0.45 -4.21 12.38
CA SER A 79 1.78 -4.72 12.76
C SER A 79 2.67 -3.61 13.30
N ALA A 80 2.62 -2.42 12.70
CA ALA A 80 3.36 -1.25 13.13
C ALA A 80 2.91 -0.83 14.55
N PHE A 81 1.60 -0.71 14.77
CA PHE A 81 1.04 -0.32 16.06
C PHE A 81 1.38 -1.32 17.17
N VAL A 82 1.17 -2.62 16.93
CA VAL A 82 1.43 -3.66 17.93
C VAL A 82 2.93 -3.78 18.22
N GLY A 83 3.77 -3.84 17.18
CA GLY A 83 5.22 -3.96 17.31
C GLY A 83 5.84 -2.76 18.03
N GLY A 84 5.50 -1.54 17.60
CA GLY A 84 5.99 -0.31 18.20
C GLY A 84 5.56 -0.16 19.65
N ARG A 85 4.28 -0.40 19.96
CA ARG A 85 3.75 -0.33 21.34
C ARG A 85 4.45 -1.34 22.25
N LYS A 86 4.63 -2.58 21.81
CA LYS A 86 5.30 -3.63 22.58
C LYS A 86 6.75 -3.25 22.88
N MET A 87 7.50 -2.85 21.86
CA MET A 87 8.92 -2.47 22.02
C MET A 87 9.11 -1.23 22.88
N ALA A 88 8.28 -0.18 22.70
CA ALA A 88 8.32 1.00 23.55
C ALA A 88 8.09 0.64 25.03
N SER A 89 7.06 -0.18 25.30
CA SER A 89 6.73 -0.58 26.67
C SER A 89 7.84 -1.39 27.33
N GLU A 90 8.39 -2.39 26.62
CA GLU A 90 9.47 -3.23 27.16
C GLU A 90 10.75 -2.44 27.40
N VAL A 91 11.16 -1.57 26.47
CA VAL A 91 12.35 -0.71 26.64
C VAL A 91 12.15 0.27 27.81
N TYR A 92 10.97 0.86 27.93
CA TYR A 92 10.68 1.75 29.06
C TYR A 92 10.79 1.03 30.41
N LYS A 93 10.25 -0.19 30.53
CA LYS A 93 10.36 -1.00 31.75
C LYS A 93 11.81 -1.33 32.10
N LEU A 94 12.61 -1.72 31.11
CA LEU A 94 14.02 -2.07 31.28
C LEU A 94 14.87 -0.86 31.69
N GLN A 95 14.57 0.31 31.13
CA GLN A 95 15.35 1.52 31.35
C GLN A 95 14.76 2.47 32.39
N LYS A 96 13.72 2.06 33.14
CA LYS A 96 12.91 2.94 34.00
C LYS A 96 13.69 3.85 34.98
N ASN A 97 14.90 3.44 35.37
CA ASN A 97 15.76 4.14 36.33
C ASN A 97 16.89 4.95 35.66
N LEU A 98 17.02 4.89 34.33
CA LEU A 98 18.04 5.61 33.58
C LEU A 98 17.53 7.01 33.20
N PRO A 99 18.42 8.00 33.10
CA PRO A 99 18.07 9.27 32.48
C PRO A 99 17.61 9.02 31.03
N PHE A 100 16.63 9.79 30.57
CA PHE A 100 16.08 9.72 29.20
C PHE A 100 15.30 8.44 28.81
N ALA A 101 14.96 7.55 29.74
CA ALA A 101 14.21 6.31 29.48
C ALA A 101 12.98 6.48 28.57
N LYS A 102 12.20 7.56 28.79
CA LYS A 102 11.03 7.88 27.97
C LYS A 102 11.42 8.21 26.52
N GLY A 103 12.46 9.02 26.32
CA GLY A 103 12.94 9.37 24.98
C GLY A 103 13.44 8.14 24.21
N THR A 104 14.28 7.32 24.85
CA THR A 104 14.77 6.08 24.25
C THR A 104 13.65 5.11 23.91
N SER A 105 12.68 4.93 24.81
CA SER A 105 11.52 4.05 24.57
C SER A 105 10.67 4.49 23.38
N LEU A 106 10.46 5.79 23.20
CA LEU A 106 9.71 6.34 22.06
C LEU A 106 10.48 6.15 20.75
N LEU A 107 11.79 6.41 20.75
CA LEU A 107 12.64 6.20 19.57
C LEU A 107 12.66 4.73 19.15
N VAL A 108 12.90 3.80 20.09
CA VAL A 108 12.91 2.37 19.80
C VAL A 108 11.53 1.88 19.36
N GLY A 109 10.46 2.36 20.01
CA GLY A 109 9.09 2.08 19.59
C GLY A 109 8.79 2.54 18.17
N PHE A 110 9.26 3.72 17.78
CA PHE A 110 9.11 4.25 16.43
C PHE A 110 9.86 3.41 15.39
N LEU A 111 11.14 3.09 15.65
CA LEU A 111 11.93 2.23 14.76
C LEU A 111 11.32 0.83 14.63
N ALA A 112 10.86 0.26 15.74
CA ALA A 112 10.17 -1.02 15.74
C ALA A 112 8.86 -0.97 14.95
N SER A 113 8.08 0.11 15.10
CA SER A 113 6.84 0.33 14.33
C SER A 113 7.09 0.34 12.83
N MET A 114 8.13 1.06 12.37
CA MET A 114 8.52 1.07 10.95
C MET A 114 8.91 -0.34 10.48
N ALA A 115 9.75 -1.04 11.26
CA ALA A 115 10.24 -2.37 10.90
C ALA A 115 9.10 -3.40 10.85
N THR A 116 8.29 -3.51 11.90
CA THR A 116 7.18 -4.48 11.96
C THR A 116 6.07 -4.14 10.98
N GLY A 117 5.81 -2.85 10.75
CA GLY A 117 4.86 -2.40 9.73
C GLY A 117 5.27 -2.81 8.32
N TYR A 118 6.53 -2.56 7.96
CA TYR A 118 7.08 -2.97 6.66
C TYR A 118 7.08 -4.49 6.49
N LEU A 119 7.45 -5.25 7.52
CA LEU A 119 7.42 -6.71 7.48
C LEU A 119 6.00 -7.25 7.31
N GLY A 120 5.03 -6.71 8.05
CA GLY A 120 3.62 -7.08 7.94
C GLY A 120 3.06 -6.80 6.55
N TYR A 121 3.30 -5.60 6.02
CA TYR A 121 2.95 -5.23 4.65
C TYR A 121 3.56 -6.19 3.62
N SER A 122 4.87 -6.40 3.71
CA SER A 122 5.63 -7.21 2.73
C SER A 122 5.21 -8.67 2.74
N PHE A 123 4.89 -9.22 3.92
CA PHE A 123 4.39 -10.58 4.07
C PHE A 123 3.07 -10.78 3.34
N VAL A 124 2.08 -9.92 3.59
CA VAL A 124 0.76 -10.02 2.93
C VAL A 124 0.87 -9.76 1.43
N LYS A 125 1.67 -8.76 1.03
CA LYS A 125 1.91 -8.48 -0.39
C LYS A 125 2.54 -9.67 -1.11
N LYS A 126 3.45 -10.39 -0.45
CA LYS A 126 4.04 -11.61 -1.01
C LYS A 126 3.00 -12.71 -1.15
N LEU A 127 2.14 -12.92 -0.14
CA LEU A 127 1.05 -13.90 -0.20
C LEU A 127 0.04 -13.64 -1.32
N LYS A 128 -0.28 -12.36 -1.60
CA LYS A 128 -1.20 -11.99 -2.69
C LYS A 128 -0.59 -12.22 -4.08
N ASN A 129 0.73 -12.22 -4.19
CA ASN A 129 1.45 -12.44 -5.44
C ASN A 129 1.80 -13.93 -5.70
N PHE A 130 1.47 -14.83 -4.76
CA PHE A 130 1.47 -16.27 -4.96
C PHE A 130 0.10 -16.72 -5.47
#